data_AF-A0A942WNK2-F1
#
_entry.id   AF-A0A942WNK2-F1
#
_cell.length_a   1.000
_cell.length_b   1.000
_cell.length_c   1.000
_cell.angle_alpha   90.00
_cell.angle_beta   90.00
_cell.angle_gamma   90.00
#
_symmetry.space_group_name_H-M   'P 1'
#
loop_
_entity.id
_entity.type
_entity.pdbx_description
1 polymer ?
#
loop_
_entity_poly.entity_id
_entity_poly.type
_entity_poly.pdbx_seq_one_letter_code
_entity_poly.pdbx_strand_id
1 'polypeptide(L)'
;MKKSDLKSGMVIEWKEGNKFLIVDQLAFGRSGTHSLNTYTEDLKDNLGNISYDIVKVYIINNENISLNSIFDENYLNLIWQREREIDWSKVPTWTKVRCKQECGFYNAYHYEYIPNEINCLGCTTRDKFTFNTDPVVDYLSRKDIYEIHPSVEIKEEWYK
;
A
#
# COMPACT_ATOMS: atom_id res chain seq x y z
N MET A 1 -6.56 -4.70 5.83
CA MET A 1 -7.96 -5.05 5.57
C MET A 1 -8.02 -5.78 4.25
N LYS A 2 -8.90 -6.79 4.14
CA LYS A 2 -9.16 -7.54 2.91
C LYS A 2 -10.53 -7.17 2.33
N LYS A 3 -10.76 -7.51 1.07
CA LYS A 3 -12.09 -7.38 0.45
C LYS A 3 -13.16 -8.13 1.24
N SER A 4 -12.86 -9.33 1.72
CA SER A 4 -13.77 -10.12 2.55
C SER A 4 -14.23 -9.43 3.85
N ASP A 5 -13.50 -8.41 4.31
CA ASP A 5 -13.83 -7.68 5.53
C ASP A 5 -14.86 -6.57 5.30
N LEU A 6 -15.11 -6.20 4.03
CA LEU A 6 -16.05 -5.15 3.64
C LEU A 6 -17.51 -5.58 3.85
N LYS A 7 -18.32 -4.69 4.42
CA LYS A 7 -19.72 -4.96 4.77
C LYS A 7 -20.63 -3.81 4.38
N SER A 8 -21.90 -4.11 4.15
CA SER A 8 -22.95 -3.10 3.98
C SER A 8 -22.90 -2.06 5.10
N GLY A 9 -23.03 -0.79 4.75
CA GLY A 9 -22.95 0.34 5.68
C GLY A 9 -21.54 0.91 5.87
N MET A 10 -20.49 0.25 5.36
CA MET A 10 -19.15 0.84 5.29
C MET A 10 -19.06 1.80 4.10
N VAL A 11 -18.17 2.79 4.22
CA VAL A 11 -17.82 3.70 3.12
C VAL A 11 -16.38 3.45 2.69
N ILE A 12 -16.15 3.29 1.40
CA ILE A 12 -14.81 3.16 0.81
C ILE A 12 -14.43 4.46 0.10
N GLU A 13 -13.14 4.75 0.05
CA GLU A 13 -12.58 5.86 -0.72
C GLU A 13 -11.50 5.35 -1.66
N TRP A 14 -11.61 5.76 -2.92
CA TRP A 14 -10.62 5.51 -3.95
C TRP A 14 -9.42 6.44 -3.83
N LYS A 15 -8.32 6.06 -4.48
CA LYS A 15 -7.11 6.90 -4.56
C LYS A 15 -7.40 8.30 -5.12
N GLU A 16 -8.35 8.42 -6.06
CA GLU A 16 -8.80 9.70 -6.63
C GLU A 16 -9.69 10.54 -5.66
N GLY A 17 -10.05 9.99 -4.50
CA GLY A 17 -10.83 10.68 -3.46
C GLY A 17 -12.35 10.48 -3.54
N ASN A 18 -12.85 9.77 -4.55
CA ASN A 18 -14.27 9.42 -4.64
C ASN A 18 -14.67 8.43 -3.52
N LYS A 19 -15.80 8.71 -2.87
CA LYS A 19 -16.35 7.91 -1.77
C LYS A 19 -17.60 7.15 -2.19
N PHE A 20 -17.74 5.92 -1.69
CA PHE A 20 -18.86 5.03 -2.02
C PHE A 20 -19.36 4.29 -0.78
N LEU A 21 -20.68 4.22 -0.62
CA LEU A 21 -21.36 3.42 0.39
C LEU A 21 -21.51 1.98 -0.11
N ILE A 22 -21.09 1.02 0.70
CA ILE A 22 -21.29 -0.40 0.41
C ILE A 22 -22.73 -0.79 0.75
N VAL A 23 -23.39 -1.42 -0.20
CA VAL A 23 -24.68 -2.10 -0.05
C VAL A 23 -24.57 -3.45 -0.76
N ASP A 24 -24.49 -4.51 0.04
CA ASP A 24 -24.21 -5.87 -0.44
C ASP A 24 -22.92 -5.93 -1.29
N GLN A 25 -22.97 -6.45 -2.52
CA GLN A 25 -21.80 -6.58 -3.40
C GLN A 25 -21.58 -5.35 -4.28
N LEU A 26 -22.22 -4.22 -3.96
CA LEU A 26 -22.17 -2.98 -4.72
C LEU A 26 -21.70 -1.82 -3.84
N ALA A 27 -20.99 -0.89 -4.46
CA ALA A 27 -20.54 0.36 -3.88
C ALA A 27 -21.20 1.53 -4.63
N PHE A 28 -21.97 2.35 -3.92
CA PHE A 28 -22.76 3.46 -4.47
C PHE A 28 -22.14 4.79 -4.08
N GLY A 29 -21.81 5.62 -5.06
CA GLY A 29 -21.25 6.95 -4.86
C GLY A 29 -21.96 7.99 -5.72
N ARG A 30 -21.59 9.25 -5.55
CA ARG A 30 -22.12 10.34 -6.40
C ARG A 30 -21.72 10.20 -7.86
N SER A 31 -20.59 9.55 -8.12
CA SER A 31 -20.04 9.29 -9.46
C SER A 31 -20.60 8.03 -10.13
N GLY A 32 -21.49 7.27 -9.45
CA GLY A 32 -22.10 6.06 -10.00
C GLY A 32 -21.97 4.85 -9.07
N THR A 33 -21.97 3.66 -9.66
CA THR A 33 -21.99 2.39 -8.94
C THR A 33 -20.86 1.48 -9.39
N HIS A 34 -20.23 0.78 -8.44
CA HIS A 34 -19.17 -0.19 -8.70
C HIS A 34 -19.49 -1.53 -8.06
N SER A 35 -19.07 -2.63 -8.70
CA SER A 35 -19.19 -3.96 -8.10
C SER A 35 -17.95 -4.26 -7.27
N LEU A 36 -18.13 -4.76 -6.04
CA LEU A 36 -17.02 -5.21 -5.22
C LEU A 36 -16.27 -6.40 -5.84
N ASN A 37 -16.90 -7.13 -6.76
CA ASN A 37 -16.28 -8.24 -7.47
C ASN A 37 -15.16 -7.82 -8.43
N THR A 38 -15.07 -6.53 -8.79
CA THR A 38 -13.96 -6.02 -9.61
C THR A 38 -12.69 -5.78 -8.79
N TYR A 39 -12.70 -6.03 -7.48
CA TYR A 39 -11.53 -5.88 -6.63
C TYR A 39 -10.88 -7.22 -6.26
N THR A 40 -9.56 -7.20 -6.16
CA THR A 40 -8.78 -8.28 -5.53
C THR A 40 -8.99 -8.29 -4.02
N GLU A 41 -8.53 -9.35 -3.34
CA GLU A 41 -8.58 -9.40 -1.87
C GLU A 41 -7.75 -8.28 -1.21
N ASP A 42 -6.73 -7.76 -1.91
CA ASP A 42 -5.91 -6.64 -1.45
C ASP A 42 -6.52 -5.27 -1.79
N LEU A 43 -7.82 -5.24 -2.10
CA LEU A 43 -8.61 -4.04 -2.36
C LEU A 43 -8.11 -3.21 -3.58
N LYS A 44 -7.37 -3.86 -4.48
CA LYS A 44 -6.88 -3.25 -5.73
C LYS A 44 -7.86 -3.51 -6.86
N ASP A 45 -7.95 -2.57 -7.78
CA ASP A 45 -8.76 -2.74 -8.99
C ASP A 45 -8.19 -3.88 -9.85
N ASN A 46 -9.03 -4.85 -10.19
CA ASN A 46 -8.62 -6.05 -10.92
C ASN A 46 -8.36 -5.77 -12.41
N LEU A 47 -8.77 -4.62 -12.93
CA LEU A 47 -8.44 -4.16 -14.29
C LEU A 47 -7.14 -3.36 -14.32
N GLY A 48 -6.48 -3.17 -13.17
CA GLY A 48 -5.20 -2.48 -13.05
C GLY A 48 -5.29 -0.96 -13.02
N ASN A 49 -6.49 -0.38 -12.87
CA ASN A 49 -6.62 1.07 -12.75
C ASN A 49 -6.33 1.53 -11.31
N ILE A 50 -5.10 1.98 -11.08
CA ILE A 50 -4.61 2.42 -9.76
C ILE A 50 -5.46 3.57 -9.17
N SER A 51 -6.12 4.38 -10.01
CA SER A 51 -7.01 5.46 -9.54
C SER A 51 -8.22 4.92 -8.77
N TYR A 52 -8.63 3.68 -9.06
CA TYR A 52 -9.79 3.02 -8.45
C TYR A 52 -9.42 2.10 -7.29
N ASP A 53 -8.13 1.97 -6.97
CA ASP A 53 -7.70 1.26 -5.76
C ASP A 53 -8.37 1.87 -4.53
N ILE A 54 -8.93 1.02 -3.68
CA ILE A 54 -9.50 1.46 -2.42
C ILE A 54 -8.34 1.76 -1.47
N VAL A 55 -8.26 2.99 -0.99
CA VAL A 55 -7.18 3.49 -0.13
C VAL A 55 -7.63 3.78 1.29
N LYS A 56 -8.93 3.96 1.54
CA LYS A 56 -9.47 4.12 2.89
C LYS A 56 -10.83 3.44 3.02
N VAL A 57 -11.14 3.00 4.23
CA VAL A 57 -12.44 2.45 4.61
C VAL A 57 -12.88 3.11 5.92
N TYR A 58 -14.15 3.48 5.96
CA TYR A 58 -14.79 4.20 7.04
C TYR A 58 -16.04 3.48 7.52
N ILE A 59 -16.42 3.75 8.76
CA ILE A 59 -17.76 3.47 9.29
C ILE A 59 -18.50 4.79 9.50
N ILE A 60 -19.82 4.75 9.31
CA ILE A 60 -20.68 5.90 9.55
C ILE A 60 -20.86 6.06 11.06
N ASN A 61 -20.65 7.28 11.57
CA ASN A 61 -20.62 7.57 13.00
C ASN A 61 -21.96 8.07 13.57
N ASN A 62 -23.01 8.18 12.74
CA ASN A 62 -24.30 8.74 13.11
C ASN A 62 -25.46 8.04 12.39
N GLU A 63 -26.49 7.66 13.13
CA GLU A 63 -27.67 6.98 12.62
C GLU A 63 -28.67 7.93 11.94
N ASN A 64 -28.63 9.23 12.24
CA ASN A 64 -29.53 10.24 11.68
C ASN A 64 -28.83 11.07 10.59
N ILE A 65 -28.53 10.42 9.47
CA ILE A 65 -27.80 11.04 8.36
C ILE A 65 -28.57 10.97 7.04
N SER A 66 -28.48 12.03 6.25
CA SER A 66 -29.01 12.04 4.89
C SER A 66 -28.04 11.39 3.92
N LEU A 67 -28.55 10.74 2.87
CA LEU A 67 -27.71 10.21 1.79
C LEU A 67 -26.86 11.30 1.10
N ASN A 68 -27.29 12.56 1.15
CA ASN A 68 -26.52 13.67 0.60
C ASN A 68 -25.25 13.95 1.42
N SER A 69 -25.29 13.76 2.73
CA SER A 69 -24.21 14.09 3.66
C SER A 69 -23.38 12.87 4.10
N ILE A 70 -23.76 11.66 3.66
CA ILE A 70 -23.15 10.41 4.12
C ILE A 70 -21.64 10.29 3.84
N PHE A 71 -21.11 11.11 2.93
CA PHE A 71 -19.69 11.13 2.56
C PHE A 71 -18.90 12.29 3.22
N ASP A 72 -19.58 13.14 3.99
CA ASP A 72 -18.94 14.27 4.67
C ASP A 72 -18.08 13.75 5.82
N GLU A 73 -16.89 14.32 5.99
CA GLU A 73 -15.87 13.80 6.93
C GLU A 73 -16.35 13.79 8.39
N ASN A 74 -17.21 14.74 8.76
CA ASN A 74 -17.80 14.83 10.10
C ASN A 74 -18.62 13.57 10.47
N TYR A 75 -19.06 12.80 9.48
CA TYR A 75 -19.88 11.61 9.68
C TYR A 75 -19.14 10.29 9.46
N LEU A 76 -17.85 10.34 9.16
CA LEU A 76 -17.04 9.18 8.82
C LEU A 76 -15.93 8.96 9.85
N ASN A 77 -15.91 7.77 10.44
CA ASN A 77 -14.79 7.31 11.25
C ASN A 77 -13.89 6.41 10.42
N LEU A 78 -12.63 6.79 10.23
CA LEU A 78 -11.64 5.99 9.50
C LEU A 78 -11.31 4.72 10.29
N ILE A 79 -11.54 3.55 9.70
CA ILE A 79 -11.21 2.25 10.32
C ILE A 79 -10.05 1.55 9.64
N TRP A 80 -9.73 1.93 8.40
CA TRP A 80 -8.57 1.41 7.70
C TRP A 80 -8.09 2.40 6.65
N GLN A 81 -6.77 2.50 6.49
CA GLN A 81 -6.12 3.21 5.41
C GLN A 81 -5.03 2.32 4.82
N ARG A 82 -4.94 2.30 3.50
CA ARG A 82 -3.88 1.60 2.76
C ARG A 82 -2.54 2.21 3.13
N GLU A 83 -1.60 1.34 3.47
CA GLU A 83 -0.21 1.73 3.66
C GLU A 83 0.32 2.34 2.37
N ARG A 84 0.97 3.51 2.49
CA ARG A 84 1.53 4.20 1.33
C ARG A 84 2.64 3.36 0.72
N GLU A 85 2.67 3.30 -0.60
CA GLU A 85 3.69 2.54 -1.31
C GLU A 85 4.98 3.36 -1.40
N ILE A 86 6.10 2.72 -1.06
CA ILE A 86 7.44 3.31 -1.22
C ILE A 86 7.82 3.33 -2.69
N ASP A 87 8.19 4.51 -3.16
CA ASP A 87 8.92 4.70 -4.41
C ASP A 87 10.40 4.37 -4.18
N TRP A 88 10.73 3.11 -4.40
CA TRP A 88 12.10 2.60 -4.28
C TRP A 88 13.11 3.29 -5.19
N SER A 89 12.69 4.01 -6.24
CA SER A 89 13.61 4.82 -7.05
C SER A 89 14.15 6.06 -6.31
N LYS A 90 13.46 6.48 -5.25
CA LYS A 90 13.82 7.63 -4.42
C LYS A 90 14.55 7.26 -3.13
N VAL A 91 14.59 5.97 -2.79
CA VAL A 91 15.25 5.47 -1.59
C VAL A 91 16.77 5.48 -1.81
N PRO A 92 17.55 6.18 -0.97
CA PRO A 92 19.00 6.23 -1.15
C PRO A 92 19.66 4.86 -0.97
N THR A 93 20.71 4.60 -1.74
CA THR A 93 21.67 3.52 -1.46
C THR A 93 22.17 3.63 -0.01
N TRP A 94 22.39 2.49 0.63
CA TRP A 94 22.76 2.33 2.04
C TRP A 94 21.65 2.60 3.06
N THR A 95 20.40 2.77 2.61
CA THR A 95 19.26 2.79 3.54
C THR A 95 19.10 1.42 4.18
N LYS A 96 18.97 1.36 5.52
CA LYS A 96 18.75 0.09 6.23
C LYS A 96 17.40 -0.49 5.85
N VAL A 97 17.39 -1.77 5.50
CA VAL A 97 16.21 -2.52 5.07
C VAL A 97 16.17 -3.87 5.79
N ARG A 98 15.03 -4.54 5.70
CA ARG A 98 14.91 -5.96 6.04
C ARG A 98 14.40 -6.73 4.84
N CYS A 99 14.98 -7.91 4.64
CA CYS A 99 14.61 -8.83 3.59
C CYS A 99 14.12 -10.13 4.23
N LYS A 100 13.03 -10.68 3.72
CA LYS A 100 12.40 -11.90 4.24
C LYS A 100 12.91 -13.13 3.49
N GLN A 101 13.38 -14.11 4.25
CA GLN A 101 13.73 -15.46 3.80
C GLN A 101 12.87 -16.50 4.52
N GLU A 102 13.12 -17.80 4.25
CA GLU A 102 12.42 -18.92 4.88
C GLU A 102 12.48 -18.89 6.42
N CYS A 103 13.61 -18.49 6.98
CA CYS A 103 13.84 -18.44 8.43
C CYS A 103 13.44 -17.12 9.11
N GLY A 104 12.92 -16.14 8.35
CA GLY A 104 12.50 -14.84 8.87
C GLY A 104 13.17 -13.66 8.18
N PHE A 105 13.13 -12.50 8.84
CA PHE A 105 13.75 -11.28 8.33
C PHE A 105 15.22 -11.20 8.73
N TYR A 106 16.07 -10.78 7.80
CA TYR A 106 17.45 -10.41 8.08
C TYR A 106 17.69 -8.94 7.72
N ASN A 107 18.66 -8.31 8.39
CA ASN A 107 19.01 -6.92 8.17
C ASN A 107 19.97 -6.79 6.99
N ALA A 108 19.70 -5.81 6.13
CA ALA A 108 20.52 -5.51 4.97
C ALA A 108 20.51 -4.01 4.68
N TYR A 109 21.22 -3.62 3.64
CA TYR A 109 21.28 -2.27 3.09
C TYR A 109 20.73 -2.27 1.68
N HIS A 110 19.87 -1.30 1.38
CA HIS A 110 19.40 -1.05 0.03
C HIS A 110 20.57 -0.64 -0.85
N TYR A 111 20.70 -1.27 -2.01
CA TYR A 111 21.78 -0.96 -2.93
C TYR A 111 21.24 -0.29 -4.19
N GLU A 112 20.28 -0.95 -4.84
CA GLU A 112 19.73 -0.48 -6.11
C GLU A 112 18.27 -0.88 -6.29
N TYR A 113 17.60 -0.16 -7.18
CA TYR A 113 16.26 -0.48 -7.66
C TYR A 113 16.30 -0.62 -9.18
N ILE A 114 15.93 -1.81 -9.68
CA ILE A 114 15.87 -2.14 -11.10
C ILE A 114 14.39 -2.17 -11.52
N PRO A 115 13.88 -1.12 -12.19
CA PRO A 115 12.47 -1.07 -12.56
C PRO A 115 12.13 -2.18 -13.56
N ASN A 116 10.86 -2.62 -13.53
CA ASN A 116 10.28 -3.63 -14.43
C ASN A 116 10.83 -5.07 -14.28
N GLU A 117 11.68 -5.33 -13.30
CA GLU A 117 12.12 -6.69 -12.94
C GLU A 117 11.27 -7.29 -11.82
N ILE A 118 11.10 -8.62 -11.83
CA ILE A 118 10.42 -9.32 -10.72
C ILE A 118 11.23 -9.16 -9.43
N ASN A 119 12.55 -9.35 -9.53
CA ASN A 119 13.50 -9.14 -8.44
C ASN A 119 14.12 -7.75 -8.58
N CYS A 120 13.30 -6.72 -8.39
CA CYS A 120 13.68 -5.33 -8.65
C CYS A 120 14.51 -4.65 -7.53
N LEU A 121 14.70 -5.28 -6.37
CA LEU A 121 15.34 -4.63 -5.21
C LEU A 121 16.67 -5.31 -4.86
N GLY A 122 17.77 -4.65 -5.17
CA GLY A 122 19.10 -5.09 -4.77
C GLY A 122 19.41 -4.72 -3.33
N CYS A 123 19.95 -5.67 -2.58
CA CYS A 123 20.45 -5.44 -1.23
C CYS A 123 21.77 -6.16 -0.95
N THR A 124 22.46 -5.67 0.07
CA THR A 124 23.68 -6.27 0.59
C THR A 124 23.67 -6.30 2.11
N THR A 125 24.27 -7.34 2.70
CA THR A 125 24.53 -7.44 4.14
C THR A 125 25.82 -6.72 4.55
N ARG A 126 26.63 -6.32 3.57
CA ARG A 126 27.89 -5.61 3.76
C ARG A 126 27.63 -4.13 3.97
N ASP A 127 28.51 -3.49 4.71
CA ASP A 127 28.49 -2.03 4.85
C ASP A 127 29.27 -1.37 3.70
N LYS A 128 29.17 -0.04 3.64
CA LYS A 128 29.83 0.77 2.60
C LYS A 128 31.36 0.58 2.56
N PHE A 129 31.99 0.14 3.64
CA PHE A 129 33.44 -0.02 3.73
C PHE A 129 33.89 -1.39 3.22
N THR A 130 33.10 -2.42 3.48
CA THR A 130 33.40 -3.82 3.14
C THR A 130 32.91 -4.20 1.74
N PHE A 131 31.96 -3.46 1.17
CA PHE A 131 31.40 -3.73 -0.16
C PHE A 131 32.41 -3.60 -1.31
N ASN A 132 33.38 -2.68 -1.22
CA ASN A 132 34.34 -2.40 -2.31
C ASN A 132 35.32 -3.55 -2.61
N THR A 133 35.29 -4.62 -1.82
CA THR A 133 36.14 -5.80 -2.02
C THR A 133 35.57 -6.77 -3.07
N ASP A 134 34.27 -6.69 -3.34
CA ASP A 134 33.57 -7.45 -4.38
C ASP A 134 32.24 -6.74 -4.67
N PRO A 135 32.03 -6.14 -5.86
CA PRO A 135 30.90 -5.26 -6.15
C PRO A 135 29.56 -5.98 -6.36
N VAL A 136 29.46 -7.25 -5.94
CA VAL A 136 28.28 -8.09 -6.18
C VAL A 136 27.17 -7.72 -5.20
N VAL A 137 25.99 -7.43 -5.75
CA VAL A 137 24.74 -7.38 -4.99
C VAL A 137 24.49 -8.77 -4.42
N ASP A 138 24.47 -8.88 -3.09
CA ASP A 138 24.33 -10.19 -2.45
C ASP A 138 23.00 -10.86 -2.87
N TYR A 139 21.90 -10.08 -2.97
CA TYR A 139 20.59 -10.60 -3.33
C TYR A 139 19.72 -9.58 -4.09
N LEU A 140 19.05 -10.06 -5.14
CA LEU A 140 17.91 -9.38 -5.77
C LEU A 140 16.61 -9.92 -5.17
N SER A 141 15.80 -9.03 -4.62
CA SER A 141 14.56 -9.35 -3.91
C SER A 141 13.34 -8.77 -4.60
N ARG A 142 12.20 -9.44 -4.41
CA ARG A 142 10.89 -8.94 -4.80
C ARG A 142 10.35 -7.94 -3.77
N LYS A 143 9.42 -7.07 -4.18
CA LYS A 143 8.81 -6.05 -3.31
C LYS A 143 8.04 -6.63 -2.12
N ASP A 144 7.47 -7.82 -2.23
CA ASP A 144 6.63 -8.46 -1.21
C ASP A 144 7.44 -9.02 -0.01
N ILE A 145 8.76 -9.14 -0.16
CA ILE A 145 9.67 -9.67 0.86
C ILE A 145 10.69 -8.62 1.33
N TYR A 146 10.47 -7.35 1.00
CA TYR A 146 11.46 -6.29 1.17
C TYR A 146 10.82 -5.05 1.78
N GLU A 147 11.38 -4.57 2.88
CA GLU A 147 10.83 -3.43 3.62
C GLU A 147 11.92 -2.52 4.21
N ILE A 148 11.57 -1.26 4.44
CA ILE A 148 12.45 -0.33 5.16
C ILE A 148 12.60 -0.81 6.61
N HIS A 149 13.83 -0.79 7.14
CA HIS A 149 14.07 -1.22 8.51
C HIS A 149 13.32 -0.28 9.49
N PRO A 150 12.64 -0.79 10.54
CA PRO A 150 11.83 0.03 11.45
C PRO A 150 12.57 1.17 12.16
N SER A 151 13.91 1.10 12.22
CA SER A 151 14.75 2.17 12.78
C SER A 151 15.00 3.35 11.83
N VAL A 152 14.53 3.29 10.58
CA VAL A 152 14.71 4.33 9.58
C VAL A 152 13.44 5.17 9.52
N GLU A 153 13.60 6.47 9.69
CA GLU A 153 12.51 7.43 9.44
C GLU A 153 12.27 7.52 7.92
N ILE A 154 11.07 7.12 7.50
CA ILE A 154 10.65 7.18 6.09
C ILE A 154 10.29 8.62 5.76
N LYS A 155 10.97 9.17 4.75
CA LYS A 155 10.72 10.54 4.30
C LYS A 155 9.51 10.64 3.39
N GLU A 156 8.78 11.75 3.47
CA GLU A 156 7.59 11.98 2.65
C GLU A 156 7.90 11.92 1.15
N GLU A 157 9.07 12.38 0.72
CA GLU A 157 9.47 12.29 -0.68
C GLU A 157 9.57 10.84 -1.19
N TRP A 158 9.79 9.84 -0.33
CA TRP A 158 9.97 8.44 -0.71
C TRP A 158 8.66 7.72 -1.02
N TYR A 159 7.51 8.32 -0.75
CA TYR A 159 6.24 7.73 -1.15
C TYR A 159 5.94 8.01 -2.65
N LYS A 160 5.12 7.13 -3.23
CA LYS A 160 4.54 7.29 -4.57
C LYS A 160 3.36 8.26 -4.61
#